data_AF-A0A0M0JN71-F1
#
_entry.id   AF-A0A0M0JN71-F1
#
_cell.length_a   1.000
_cell.length_b   1.000
_cell.length_c   1.000
_cell.angle_alpha   90.00
_cell.angle_beta   90.00
_cell.angle_gamma   90.00
#
_symmetry.space_group_name_H-M   'P 1'
#
loop_
_entity.id
_entity.type
_entity.pdbx_description
1 polymer ?
#
loop_
_entity_poly.entity_id
_entity_poly.type
_entity_poly.pdbx_seq_one_letter_code
_entity_poly.pdbx_strand_id
1 'polypeptide(L)'
;MRLWTDKANRAFLAHHYPEHLPMYDGYSLNIKRVDAIRYFLLFHYGGVYMDADFACVRSLDTMPIRRQPGVATLILQRKKAIDEQAVSNAWMSAPPRHPFFA
;
A
#
# COMPACT_ATOMS: atom_id res chain seq x y z
N MET A 1 -4.10 -2.57 -13.58
CA MET A 1 -4.14 -3.13 -12.21
C MET A 1 -3.09 -4.22 -12.12
N ARG A 2 -2.24 -4.24 -11.07
CA ARG A 2 -1.23 -5.28 -10.88
C ARG A 2 -1.62 -6.13 -9.67
N LEU A 3 -1.75 -7.45 -9.86
CA LEU A 3 -1.99 -8.39 -8.78
C LEU A 3 -0.65 -8.80 -8.17
N TRP A 4 -0.57 -8.78 -6.84
CA TRP A 4 0.64 -9.03 -6.07
C TRP A 4 0.52 -10.37 -5.34
N THR A 5 1.25 -11.36 -5.83
CA THR A 5 1.35 -12.69 -5.20
C THR A 5 2.47 -12.74 -4.18
N ASP A 6 2.46 -13.71 -3.27
CA ASP A 6 3.53 -13.87 -2.26
C ASP A 6 4.92 -13.98 -2.90
N LYS A 7 5.03 -14.73 -4.01
CA LYS A 7 6.29 -14.83 -4.76
C LYS A 7 6.71 -13.48 -5.36
N ALA A 8 5.76 -12.73 -5.92
CA ALA A 8 6.04 -11.41 -6.48
C ALA A 8 6.45 -10.39 -5.39
N ASN A 9 5.78 -10.44 -4.24
CA ASN A 9 6.07 -9.60 -3.08
C ASN A 9 7.50 -9.80 -2.58
N ARG A 10 7.87 -11.07 -2.34
CA ARG A 10 9.22 -11.42 -1.90
C ARG A 10 10.28 -11.06 -2.94
N ALA A 11 10.02 -11.34 -4.22
CA ALA A 11 10.95 -11.00 -5.31
C ALA A 11 11.15 -9.47 -5.45
N PHE A 12 10.08 -8.70 -5.28
CA PHE A 12 10.15 -7.24 -5.28
C PHE A 12 11.02 -6.71 -4.13
N LEU A 13 10.82 -7.20 -2.90
CA LEU A 13 11.67 -6.82 -1.77
C LEU A 13 13.12 -7.22 -1.98
N ALA A 14 13.38 -8.45 -2.42
CA ALA A 14 14.74 -8.92 -2.69
C ALA A 14 15.47 -8.05 -3.73
N HIS A 15 14.73 -7.49 -4.69
CA HIS A 15 15.31 -6.67 -5.76
C HIS A 15 15.49 -5.19 -5.36
N HIS A 16 14.53 -4.61 -4.66
CA HIS A 16 14.50 -3.16 -4.39
C HIS A 16 14.90 -2.76 -2.97
N TYR A 17 14.77 -3.68 -2.01
CA TYR A 17 14.93 -3.45 -0.57
C TYR A 17 15.56 -4.69 0.12
N PRO A 18 16.70 -5.22 -0.40
CA PRO A 18 17.28 -6.47 0.09
C PRO A 18 17.61 -6.45 1.59
N GLU A 19 17.92 -5.29 2.15
CA GLU A 19 18.17 -5.07 3.58
C GLU A 19 16.96 -5.40 4.47
N HIS A 20 15.74 -5.32 3.93
CA HIS A 20 14.51 -5.63 4.64
C HIS A 20 14.07 -7.10 4.48
N LEU A 21 14.71 -7.86 3.59
CA LEU A 21 14.33 -9.25 3.31
C LEU A 21 14.45 -10.19 4.53
N PRO A 22 15.49 -10.10 5.39
CA PRO A 22 15.56 -10.96 6.58
C PRO A 22 14.40 -10.72 7.55
N MET A 23 13.99 -9.47 7.74
CA MET A 23 12.84 -9.10 8.56
C MET A 23 11.54 -9.65 7.96
N TYR A 24 11.37 -9.50 6.64
CA TYR A 24 10.20 -9.96 5.92
C TYR A 24 10.03 -11.49 5.96
N ASP A 25 11.12 -12.23 5.70
CA ASP A 25 11.12 -13.69 5.76
C ASP A 25 10.93 -14.19 7.21
N GLY A 26 11.43 -13.45 8.20
CA GLY A 26 11.32 -13.75 9.63
C GLY A 26 9.91 -13.61 10.22
N TYR A 27 8.94 -13.02 9.51
CA TYR A 27 7.56 -12.98 9.99
C TYR A 27 6.94 -14.38 10.08
N SER A 28 6.42 -14.72 11.27
CA SER A 28 5.84 -16.05 11.53
C SER A 28 4.53 -16.33 10.78
N LEU A 29 3.79 -15.28 10.40
CA LEU A 29 2.48 -15.40 9.73
C LEU A 29 2.51 -14.68 8.39
N ASN A 30 1.90 -15.28 7.36
CA ASN A 30 1.86 -14.69 6.02
C ASN A 30 1.15 -13.33 6.01
N ILE A 31 0.11 -13.16 6.83
CA ILE A 31 -0.61 -11.88 6.91
C ILE A 31 0.31 -10.71 7.31
N LYS A 32 1.31 -10.94 8.17
CA LYS A 32 2.29 -9.91 8.54
C LYS A 32 3.16 -9.49 7.36
N ARG A 33 3.47 -10.43 6.46
CA ARG A 33 4.18 -10.16 5.21
C ARG A 33 3.32 -9.34 4.24
N VAL A 34 2.04 -9.66 4.14
CA VAL A 34 1.07 -8.89 3.35
C VAL A 34 0.87 -7.48 3.93
N ASP A 35 0.84 -7.36 5.26
CA ASP A 35 0.78 -6.06 5.95
C ASP A 35 2.04 -5.22 5.75
N ALA A 36 3.21 -5.84 5.68
CA ALA A 36 4.46 -5.12 5.41
C ALA A 36 4.56 -4.68 3.95
N ILE A 37 4.31 -5.59 3.00
CA ILE A 37 4.61 -5.35 1.57
C ILE A 37 3.81 -4.17 1.00
N ARG A 38 2.57 -3.95 1.44
CA ARG A 38 1.70 -2.86 0.95
C ARG A 38 2.37 -1.48 1.07
N TYR A 39 3.15 -1.26 2.12
CA TYR A 39 3.85 0.02 2.33
C TYR A 39 5.05 0.15 1.40
N PHE A 40 5.84 -0.89 1.20
CA PHE A 40 6.95 -0.86 0.24
C PHE A 40 6.46 -0.65 -1.20
N LEU A 41 5.37 -1.32 -1.58
CA LEU A 41 4.77 -1.15 -2.90
C LEU A 41 4.27 0.28 -3.13
N LEU A 42 3.55 0.82 -2.15
CA LEU A 42 3.01 2.17 -2.24
C LEU A 42 4.11 3.23 -2.17
N PHE A 43 5.13 3.04 -1.34
CA PHE A 43 6.28 3.93 -1.27
C PHE A 43 7.08 3.91 -2.57
N HIS A 44 7.29 2.75 -3.17
CA HIS A 44 8.08 2.61 -4.40
C HIS A 44 7.37 3.16 -5.63
N TYR A 45 6.13 2.72 -5.86
CA TYR A 45 5.39 3.05 -7.09
C TYR A 45 4.48 4.27 -6.93
N GLY A 46 4.07 4.61 -5.71
CA GLY A 46 2.94 5.50 -5.49
C GLY A 46 1.63 4.91 -6.04
N GLY A 47 0.65 5.78 -6.24
CA GLY A 47 -0.65 5.42 -6.78
C GLY A 47 -1.59 4.91 -5.70
N VAL A 48 -2.29 3.81 -5.98
CA VAL A 48 -3.34 3.25 -5.12
C VAL A 48 -3.00 1.80 -4.76
N TYR A 49 -3.01 1.51 -3.47
CA TYR A 49 -3.06 0.16 -2.93
C TYR A 49 -4.50 -0.17 -2.50
N MET A 50 -4.95 -1.39 -2.78
CA MET A 50 -6.22 -1.92 -2.30
C MET A 50 -6.11 -3.42 -2.05
N ASP A 51 -6.76 -3.91 -1.00
CA ASP A 51 -6.90 -5.34 -0.75
C ASP A 51 -7.71 -6.01 -1.87
N ALA A 52 -7.48 -7.31 -2.09
CA ALA A 52 -8.02 -8.04 -3.23
C ALA A 52 -9.54 -8.29 -3.15
N ASP A 53 -10.14 -8.08 -1.98
CA ASP A 53 -11.58 -8.23 -1.72
C ASP A 53 -12.38 -6.94 -1.99
N PHE A 54 -11.73 -5.88 -2.49
CA PHE A 54 -12.43 -4.68 -2.94
C PHE A 54 -13.06 -4.87 -4.32
N ALA A 55 -14.36 -4.59 -4.41
CA ALA A 55 -15.05 -4.43 -5.69
C ALA A 55 -14.94 -2.98 -6.19
N CYS A 56 -14.31 -2.79 -7.34
CA CYS A 56 -14.21 -1.48 -7.98
C CYS A 56 -15.50 -1.20 -8.79
N VAL A 57 -16.43 -0.44 -8.21
CA VAL A 57 -17.74 -0.13 -8.84
C VAL A 57 -17.70 1.04 -9.83
N ARG A 58 -16.62 1.84 -9.83
CA ARG A 58 -16.41 3.01 -10.70
C ARG A 58 -14.92 3.17 -10.98
N SER A 59 -14.56 3.73 -12.14
CA SER A 59 -13.15 3.99 -12.45
C SER A 59 -12.48 4.89 -11.40
N LEU A 60 -11.25 4.56 -11.04
CA LEU A 60 -10.42 5.38 -10.15
C LEU A 60 -9.89 6.65 -10.83
N ASP A 61 -10.00 6.77 -12.16
CA ASP A 61 -9.52 7.94 -12.91
C ASP A 61 -10.23 9.23 -12.52
N THR A 62 -11.44 9.12 -11.96
CA THR A 62 -12.21 10.25 -11.44
C THR A 62 -11.78 10.66 -10.03
N MET A 63 -10.93 9.89 -9.35
CA MET A 63 -10.46 10.26 -8.02
C MET A 63 -9.43 11.40 -8.10
N PRO A 64 -9.45 12.35 -7.16
CA PRO A 64 -8.55 13.51 -7.15
C PRO A 64 -7.07 13.14 -6.88
N ILE A 65 -6.76 11.85 -6.73
CA ILE A 65 -5.44 11.28 -6.46
C ILE A 65 -4.39 11.72 -7.50
N ARG A 66 -4.79 11.94 -8.76
CA ARG A 66 -3.88 12.23 -9.87
C ARG A 66 -3.70 13.73 -10.17
N ARG A 67 -4.41 14.66 -9.51
CA ARG A 67 -4.71 15.97 -10.13
C ARG A 67 -4.19 17.24 -9.44
N GLN A 68 -3.36 17.17 -8.41
CA GLN A 68 -2.77 18.40 -7.85
C GLN A 68 -1.24 18.40 -7.96
N PRO A 69 -0.67 19.06 -8.99
CA PRO A 69 0.76 19.33 -9.05
C PRO A 69 1.24 19.98 -7.74
N GLY A 70 2.28 19.42 -7.13
CA GLY A 70 2.86 19.96 -5.89
C GLY A 70 2.16 19.55 -4.59
N VAL A 71 1.04 18.81 -4.64
CA VAL A 71 0.39 18.29 -3.43
C VAL A 71 0.58 16.78 -3.35
N ALA A 72 1.43 16.37 -2.42
CA ALA A 72 1.57 14.98 -2.04
C ALA A 72 0.32 14.55 -1.26
N THR A 73 -0.73 14.08 -1.96
CA THR A 73 -1.97 13.69 -1.30
C THR A 73 -1.90 12.26 -0.79
N LEU A 74 -1.78 12.13 0.53
CA LEU A 74 -2.03 10.89 1.25
C LEU A 74 -3.54 10.75 1.51
N ILE A 75 -4.16 9.68 0.99
CA ILE A 75 -5.55 9.33 1.29
C ILE A 75 -5.54 7.99 2.00
N LEU A 76 -6.11 7.97 3.20
CA LEU A 76 -6.28 6.76 3.99
C LEU A 76 -7.75 6.56 4.33
N GLN A 77 -8.21 5.30 4.27
CA GLN A 77 -9.58 4.96 4.59
C GLN A 77 -9.80 5.07 6.11
N ARG A 78 -10.80 5.85 6.56
CA ARG A 78 -11.19 5.87 7.98
C ARG A 78 -11.95 4.60 8.36
N LYS A 79 -11.66 4.02 9.53
CA LYS A 79 -12.33 2.83 10.07
C LYS A 79 -13.43 3.22 11.06
N LYS A 80 -14.67 3.33 10.59
CA LYS A 80 -15.81 3.85 11.37
C LYS A 80 -16.27 2.95 12.54
N ALA A 81 -15.82 1.69 12.60
CA ALA A 81 -16.44 0.67 13.44
C ALA A 81 -15.90 0.56 14.87
N ILE A 82 -14.72 1.12 15.19
CA ILE A 82 -14.04 0.89 16.48
C ILE A 82 -13.57 2.19 17.13
N ASP A 83 -13.04 3.12 16.33
CA ASP A 83 -12.53 4.42 16.79
C ASP A 83 -12.63 5.40 15.61
N GLU A 84 -13.20 6.58 15.84
CA GLU A 84 -13.37 7.60 14.80
C GLU A 84 -12.05 8.15 14.25
N GLN A 85 -10.94 7.93 14.97
CA GLN A 85 -9.59 8.29 14.58
C GLN A 85 -8.83 7.14 13.91
N ALA A 86 -9.35 5.91 13.97
CA ALA A 86 -8.67 4.76 13.38
C ALA A 86 -8.67 4.82 11.85
N VAL A 87 -7.54 4.40 11.30
CA VAL A 87 -7.28 4.39 9.87
C VAL A 87 -7.01 2.95 9.42
N SER A 88 -7.61 2.58 8.30
CA SER A 88 -7.47 1.30 7.64
C SER A 88 -6.31 1.34 6.63
N ASN A 89 -5.55 0.24 6.57
CA ASN A 89 -4.51 0.00 5.58
C ASN A 89 -5.02 -0.79 4.36
N ALA A 90 -6.32 -1.10 4.31
CA ALA A 90 -6.94 -1.91 3.26
C ALA A 90 -7.12 -1.15 1.94
N TRP A 91 -7.17 0.17 1.99
CA TRP A 91 -7.17 1.05 0.82
C TRP A 91 -6.36 2.31 1.14
N MET A 92 -5.34 2.60 0.34
CA MET A 92 -4.41 3.71 0.57
C MET A 92 -3.98 4.32 -0.76
N SER A 93 -3.70 5.62 -0.76
CA SER A 93 -3.16 6.32 -1.91
C SER A 93 -2.10 7.33 -1.50
N ALA A 94 -1.00 7.39 -2.25
CA ALA A 94 0.08 8.35 -2.04
C ALA A 94 0.93 8.53 -3.31
N PRO A 95 1.62 9.67 -3.49
CA PRO A 95 2.71 9.74 -4.46
C PRO A 95 3.85 8.79 -4.06
N PRO A 96 4.71 8.39 -5.02
CA PRO A 96 5.90 7.63 -4.69
C PRO A 96 6.78 8.44 -3.72
N ARG A 97 7.44 7.74 -2.80
CA ARG A 97 8.34 8.30 -1.79
C ARG A 97 7.70 9.27 -0.79
N HIS A 98 6.41 9.14 -0.52
CA HIS A 98 5.75 9.98 0.48
C HIS A 98 6.38 9.78 1.88
N PRO A 99 6.76 10.86 2.62
CA PRO A 99 7.47 10.76 3.90
C PRO A 99 6.76 9.95 4.99
N PHE A 100 5.43 9.84 4.91
CA PHE A 100 4.64 8.99 5.81
C PHE A 100 5.03 7.50 5.77
N PHE A 101 5.58 7.01 4.65
CA PHE A 101 5.99 5.61 4.48
C PHE A 101 7.51 5.44 4.34
N ALA A 102 8.28 6.50 4.62
CA ALA A 102 9.74 6.50 4.54
C ALA A 102 10.40 5.85 5.76
#